data_AF-A0A1B7MFE5-F1
#
_entry.id   AF-A0A1B7MFE5-F1
#
_cell.length_a   1.000
_cell.length_b   1.000
_cell.length_c   1.000
_cell.angle_alpha   90.00
_cell.angle_beta   90.00
_cell.angle_gamma   90.00
#
_symmetry.space_group_name_H-M   'P 1'
#
loop_
_entity.id
_entity.type
_entity.pdbx_description
1 polymer ?
#
loop_
_entity_poly.entity_id
_entity_poly.type
_entity_poly.pdbx_seq_one_letter_code
_entity_poly.pdbx_strand_id
1 'polypeptide(L)'
;MKIILGVVTRENQCRAASLEQNASVDMVPLLKANHQLPSGQECDIVTTCAPSVSTSDKITFKRTICTIDQDGKYTLTEQGTAEQGFLACNTLFLSAADRGKTKDVHLLVIENKEYVAKKLVDISRGHGQLTIKDACKFLTTDLICLKRMSHFETKFAQRVIQEGVDTAAFQVSDGFIIKTYYSNVAQVNAELQAPISEEVSATCKPTSIYLVEPHRVSSAVLKFSGTLGIRNRTDKHSATIMAFSHFVLESSACEYMFADLQGMH
;
A
#
# COMPACT_ATOMS: atom_id res chain seq x y z
N MET A 1 12.01 -9.18 6.89
CA MET A 1 10.56 -8.99 6.70
C MET A 1 10.14 -7.51 6.65
N LYS A 2 9.43 -7.08 5.58
CA LYS A 2 8.79 -5.74 5.49
C LYS A 2 7.27 -5.83 5.72
N ILE A 3 6.68 -4.99 6.58
CA ILE A 3 5.23 -4.90 6.85
C ILE A 3 4.58 -3.78 6.04
N ILE A 4 3.41 -4.05 5.47
CA ILE A 4 2.53 -3.14 4.74
C ILE A 4 1.11 -3.27 5.31
N LEU A 5 0.35 -2.18 5.23
CA LEU A 5 -0.89 -1.97 5.99
C LEU A 5 -2.16 -2.20 5.16
N GLY A 6 -3.20 -2.66 5.86
CA GLY A 6 -4.58 -2.18 5.71
C GLY A 6 -5.05 -1.57 7.05
N VAL A 7 -5.28 -0.25 7.10
CA VAL A 7 -5.61 0.44 8.36
C VAL A 7 -7.12 0.50 8.56
N VAL A 8 -7.61 0.17 9.76
CA VAL A 8 -8.91 0.63 10.25
C VAL A 8 -8.66 1.70 11.30
N THR A 9 -8.95 2.96 10.98
CA THR A 9 -9.00 4.03 11.98
C THR A 9 -10.39 4.08 12.61
N ARG A 10 -10.50 4.61 13.84
CA ARG A 10 -11.78 4.79 14.55
C ARG A 10 -12.81 5.58 13.72
N GLU A 11 -12.35 6.52 12.88
CA GLU A 11 -13.19 7.26 11.92
C GLU A 11 -13.77 6.38 10.80
N ASN A 12 -13.04 5.34 10.37
CA ASN A 12 -13.52 4.37 9.37
C ASN A 12 -14.51 3.36 9.96
N GLN A 13 -14.43 3.10 11.26
CA GLN A 13 -15.31 2.17 11.97
C GLN A 13 -16.75 2.69 12.09
N CYS A 14 -16.92 4.00 12.35
CA CYS A 14 -18.25 4.63 12.40
C CYS A 14 -18.98 4.63 11.05
N ARG A 15 -18.27 4.66 9.92
CA ARG A 15 -18.89 4.64 8.57
C ARG A 15 -19.24 3.23 8.09
N ALA A 16 -18.44 2.22 8.44
CA ALA A 16 -18.75 0.82 8.12
C ALA A 16 -19.99 0.32 8.90
N ALA A 17 -20.11 0.71 10.18
CA ALA A 17 -21.24 0.33 11.02
C ALA A 17 -22.60 0.91 10.54
N SER A 18 -22.62 2.07 9.89
CA SER A 18 -23.86 2.65 9.34
C SER A 18 -24.33 2.03 8.03
N LEU A 19 -23.49 1.26 7.33
CA LEU A 19 -23.87 0.58 6.07
C LEU A 19 -24.38 -0.84 6.29
N GLU A 20 -24.13 -1.47 7.43
CA GLU A 20 -24.49 -2.86 7.71
C GLU A 20 -25.76 -3.05 8.57
N GLN A 21 -26.43 -1.97 9.00
CA GLN A 21 -27.66 -2.08 9.81
C GLN A 21 -28.95 -2.47 9.05
N ASN A 22 -28.87 -2.78 7.75
CA ASN A 22 -30.04 -3.14 6.92
C ASN A 22 -29.99 -4.57 6.32
N ALA A 23 -29.46 -5.55 7.05
CA ALA A 23 -29.63 -6.96 6.68
C ALA A 23 -30.13 -7.77 7.88
N SER A 24 -31.44 -8.03 7.85
CA SER A 24 -32.14 -8.87 8.83
C SER A 24 -31.78 -10.35 8.68
N VAL A 25 -31.68 -10.96 9.84
CA VAL A 25 -31.55 -12.37 10.25
C VAL A 25 -32.23 -13.40 9.33
N ASP A 26 -31.50 -14.48 9.01
CA ASP A 26 -32.03 -15.85 9.20
C ASP A 26 -30.90 -16.88 9.42
N MET A 27 -31.07 -17.65 10.50
CA MET A 27 -30.18 -18.65 11.06
C MET A 27 -30.79 -20.04 10.85
N VAL A 28 -30.16 -20.95 10.07
CA VAL A 28 -30.49 -22.40 10.05
C VAL A 28 -29.22 -23.21 9.70
N PRO A 29 -29.01 -24.43 10.25
CA PRO A 29 -27.68 -24.92 10.64
C PRO A 29 -26.99 -25.93 9.70
N LEU A 30 -25.68 -26.05 9.93
CA LEU A 30 -24.76 -27.17 9.73
C LEU A 30 -25.35 -28.49 9.20
N LEU A 31 -24.88 -28.90 8.01
CA LEU A 31 -24.85 -30.30 7.60
C LEU A 31 -23.45 -30.66 7.07
N LYS A 32 -22.86 -31.67 7.72
CA LYS A 32 -21.60 -32.33 7.33
C LYS A 32 -21.81 -33.11 6.03
N ALA A 33 -20.85 -33.00 5.12
CA ALA A 33 -20.66 -33.98 4.06
C ALA A 33 -19.17 -34.37 3.99
N ASN A 34 -18.89 -35.61 4.42
CA ASN A 34 -17.67 -36.35 4.10
C ASN A 34 -17.66 -36.62 2.60
N HIS A 35 -16.58 -36.27 1.90
CA HIS A 35 -16.25 -36.94 0.64
C HIS A 35 -14.75 -37.14 0.46
N GLN A 36 -14.44 -38.39 0.11
CA GLN A 36 -13.15 -39.00 -0.16
C GLN A 36 -12.37 -38.25 -1.25
N LEU A 37 -11.05 -38.14 -1.03
CA LEU A 37 -10.06 -37.87 -2.07
C LEU A 37 -9.92 -39.06 -3.03
N PRO A 38 -9.68 -38.80 -4.33
CA PRO A 38 -8.84 -39.66 -5.14
C PRO A 38 -7.48 -38.99 -5.42
N SER A 39 -6.45 -39.78 -5.14
CA SER A 39 -5.06 -39.63 -5.51
C SER A 39 -4.83 -39.67 -7.02
N GLY A 40 -3.86 -38.90 -7.49
CA GLY A 40 -3.07 -39.21 -8.69
C GLY A 40 -3.19 -38.19 -9.82
N GLN A 41 -2.20 -37.30 -9.91
CA GLN A 41 -1.74 -36.77 -11.20
C GLN A 41 -0.32 -36.21 -11.05
N GLU A 42 0.65 -36.90 -11.66
CA GLU A 42 1.94 -36.36 -12.04
C GLU A 42 1.72 -35.24 -13.07
N CYS A 43 2.33 -34.07 -12.86
CA CYS A 43 2.35 -33.00 -13.84
C CYS A 43 3.76 -32.88 -14.42
N ASP A 44 3.83 -33.08 -15.73
CA ASP A 44 4.98 -32.86 -16.58
C ASP A 44 5.41 -31.38 -16.64
N ILE A 45 6.73 -31.27 -16.61
CA ILE A 45 7.68 -30.29 -17.13
C ILE A 45 7.17 -29.24 -18.16
N VAL A 46 7.47 -27.97 -17.82
CA VAL A 46 7.83 -26.79 -18.65
C VAL A 46 6.73 -26.04 -19.42
N THR A 47 6.57 -24.76 -19.03
CA THR A 47 6.67 -23.62 -19.97
C THR A 47 7.11 -22.38 -19.20
N THR A 48 8.39 -22.02 -19.32
CA THR A 48 8.88 -20.67 -18.99
C THR A 48 8.33 -19.69 -20.02
N CYS A 49 7.26 -18.98 -19.68
CA CYS A 49 6.88 -17.77 -20.41
C CYS A 49 7.91 -16.68 -20.08
N ALA A 50 8.68 -16.27 -21.09
CA ALA A 50 9.49 -15.06 -21.02
C ALA A 50 8.58 -13.87 -20.68
N PRO A 51 8.96 -12.97 -19.76
CA PRO A 51 8.11 -11.83 -19.41
C PRO A 51 7.99 -10.89 -20.62
N SER A 52 6.75 -10.65 -21.01
CA SER A 52 6.35 -9.69 -22.03
C SER A 52 6.88 -8.29 -21.71
N VAL A 53 7.46 -7.63 -22.71
CA VAL A 53 7.89 -6.23 -22.66
C VAL A 53 6.74 -5.36 -22.14
N SER A 54 6.88 -4.83 -20.92
CA SER A 54 5.96 -3.84 -20.39
C SER A 54 6.25 -2.50 -21.07
N THR A 55 5.29 -2.01 -21.86
CA THR A 55 5.31 -0.62 -22.31
C THR A 55 5.32 0.29 -21.07
N SER A 56 6.15 1.31 -21.08
CA SER A 56 6.24 2.29 -20.00
C SER A 56 6.22 3.70 -20.55
N ASP A 57 5.55 4.59 -19.82
CA ASP A 57 5.45 6.00 -20.15
C ASP A 57 6.44 6.80 -19.32
N LYS A 58 7.14 7.73 -19.98
CA LYS A 58 7.93 8.73 -19.27
C LYS A 58 6.96 9.69 -18.56
N ILE A 59 7.12 9.84 -17.25
CA ILE A 59 6.31 10.72 -16.42
C ILE A 59 7.16 11.82 -15.79
N THR A 60 6.55 13.00 -15.65
CA THR A 60 7.07 14.09 -14.81
C THR A 60 6.19 14.19 -13.57
N PHE A 61 6.79 14.26 -12.38
CA PHE A 61 6.05 14.22 -11.12
C PHE A 61 6.66 15.10 -10.03
N LYS A 62 5.85 15.43 -9.01
CA LYS A 62 6.33 15.98 -7.74
C LYS A 62 6.11 14.98 -6.62
N ARG A 63 7.09 14.89 -5.73
CA ARG A 63 7.08 14.00 -4.57
C ARG A 63 6.50 14.69 -3.36
N THR A 64 5.60 14.03 -2.63
CA THR A 64 5.18 14.45 -1.29
C THR A 64 5.70 13.42 -0.27
N ILE A 65 6.43 13.92 0.72
CA ILE A 65 7.03 13.14 1.81
C ILE A 65 6.23 13.40 3.08
N CYS A 66 6.05 12.36 3.90
CA CYS A 66 5.49 12.45 5.22
C CYS A 66 6.57 12.16 6.27
N THR A 67 6.64 13.00 7.29
CA THR A 67 7.50 12.83 8.46
C THR A 67 6.64 12.77 9.72
N ILE A 68 7.06 12.00 10.72
CA ILE A 68 6.43 11.90 12.03
C ILE A 68 7.45 12.40 13.05
N ASP A 69 7.06 13.36 13.89
CA ASP A 69 7.91 13.85 14.97
C ASP A 69 7.86 12.92 16.20
N GLN A 70 8.60 13.29 17.24
CA GLN A 70 8.71 12.48 18.47
C GLN A 70 7.36 12.27 19.17
N ASP A 71 6.47 13.26 19.06
CA ASP A 71 5.11 13.29 19.62
C ASP A 71 4.10 12.51 18.77
N GLY A 72 4.50 12.01 17.60
CA GLY A 72 3.62 11.26 16.70
C GLY A 72 2.79 12.14 15.75
N LYS A 73 3.06 13.45 15.70
CA LYS A 73 2.41 14.38 14.79
C LYS A 73 3.08 14.32 13.42
N TYR A 74 2.27 14.37 12.37
CA TYR A 74 2.74 14.25 10.99
C TYR A 74 2.89 15.61 10.32
N THR A 75 3.88 15.72 9.42
CA THR A 75 4.04 16.84 8.49
C THR A 75 4.18 16.31 7.07
N LEU A 76 3.42 16.90 6.13
CA LEU A 76 3.51 16.61 4.71
C LEU A 76 4.27 17.73 4.02
N THR A 77 5.29 17.37 3.24
CA THR A 77 6.10 18.32 2.46
C THR A 77 6.12 17.89 1.01
N GLU A 78 5.64 18.74 0.11
CA GLU A 78 5.80 18.55 -1.33
C GLU A 78 7.15 19.12 -1.76
N GLN A 79 7.93 18.34 -2.48
CA GLN A 79 9.21 18.78 -3.03
C GLN A 79 8.95 19.79 -4.15
N GLY A 80 9.69 20.91 -4.11
CA GLY A 80 9.52 22.00 -5.08
C GLY A 80 9.94 21.61 -6.49
N THR A 81 10.96 20.77 -6.62
CA THR A 81 11.53 20.31 -7.88
C THR A 81 10.71 19.17 -8.48
N ALA A 82 10.40 19.28 -9.77
CA ALA A 82 9.84 18.16 -10.52
C ALA A 82 10.92 17.11 -10.80
N GLU A 83 10.53 15.84 -10.69
CA GLU A 83 11.34 14.67 -10.98
C GLU A 83 10.79 13.95 -12.21
N GLN A 84 11.59 13.08 -12.81
CA GLN A 84 11.20 12.26 -13.95
C GLN A 84 11.40 10.77 -13.65
N GLY A 85 10.59 9.93 -14.27
CA GLY A 85 10.66 8.47 -14.14
C GLY A 85 9.88 7.75 -15.24
N PHE A 86 9.86 6.43 -15.17
CA PHE A 86 9.12 5.57 -16.10
C PHE A 86 8.05 4.78 -15.35
N LEU A 87 6.79 4.89 -15.77
CA LEU A 87 5.68 4.18 -15.18
C LEU A 87 5.15 3.14 -16.17
N ALA A 88 5.04 1.88 -15.76
CA ALA A 88 4.46 0.84 -16.59
C ALA A 88 2.98 1.14 -16.90
N CYS A 89 2.61 1.06 -18.18
CA CYS A 89 1.23 1.29 -18.63
C CYS A 89 0.28 0.23 -18.07
N ASN A 90 0.78 -1.01 -17.91
CA ASN A 90 0.03 -2.13 -17.38
C ASN A 90 0.25 -2.30 -15.87
N THR A 91 -0.75 -2.84 -15.19
CA THR A 91 -0.63 -3.27 -13.80
C THR A 91 0.27 -4.50 -13.70
N LEU A 92 0.96 -4.64 -12.57
CA LEU A 92 1.72 -5.84 -12.24
C LEU A 92 0.79 -7.05 -12.19
N PHE A 93 1.22 -8.14 -12.80
CA PHE A 93 0.49 -9.41 -12.74
C PHE A 93 0.64 -10.02 -11.34
N LEU A 94 -0.39 -9.82 -10.51
CA LEU A 94 -0.50 -10.40 -9.17
C LEU A 94 -1.54 -11.51 -9.14
N SER A 95 -1.25 -12.56 -8.36
CA SER A 95 -2.20 -13.62 -8.04
C SER A 95 -3.47 -13.03 -7.38
N ALA A 96 -4.59 -13.74 -7.44
CA ALA A 96 -5.82 -13.29 -6.78
C ALA A 96 -5.66 -13.11 -5.26
N ALA A 97 -4.73 -13.84 -4.63
CA ALA A 97 -4.44 -13.74 -3.20
C ALA A 97 -3.59 -12.52 -2.83
N ASP A 98 -2.71 -12.09 -3.74
CA ASP A 98 -1.79 -10.95 -3.53
C ASP A 98 -2.34 -9.63 -4.10
N ARG A 99 -3.38 -9.70 -4.93
CA ARG A 99 -4.04 -8.52 -5.50
C ARG A 99 -4.94 -7.85 -4.47
N GLY A 100 -4.64 -6.58 -4.17
CA GLY A 100 -5.51 -5.72 -3.36
C GLY A 100 -6.83 -5.41 -4.08
N LYS A 101 -7.90 -5.19 -3.32
CA LYS A 101 -9.24 -4.86 -3.88
C LYS A 101 -9.41 -3.39 -4.25
N THR A 102 -8.60 -2.50 -3.68
CA THR A 102 -8.82 -1.04 -3.72
C THR A 102 -7.75 -0.29 -4.50
N LYS A 103 -6.66 -0.97 -4.89
CA LYS A 103 -5.52 -0.35 -5.56
C LYS A 103 -4.95 -1.23 -6.65
N ASP A 104 -4.72 -0.61 -7.80
CA ASP A 104 -3.89 -1.15 -8.86
C ASP A 104 -2.42 -0.87 -8.56
N VAL A 105 -1.55 -1.80 -8.91
CA VAL A 105 -0.11 -1.71 -8.65
C VAL A 105 0.62 -1.67 -9.98
N HIS A 106 1.43 -0.64 -10.19
CA HIS A 106 2.25 -0.44 -11.38
C HIS A 106 3.73 -0.50 -11.01
N LEU A 107 4.58 -0.96 -11.93
CA LEU A 107 6.02 -0.79 -11.80
C LEU A 107 6.39 0.67 -12.10
N LEU A 108 7.23 1.25 -11.26
CA LEU A 108 7.75 2.60 -11.40
C LEU A 108 9.27 2.56 -11.31
N VAL A 109 9.97 3.22 -12.22
CA VAL A 109 11.43 3.35 -12.19
C VAL A 109 11.82 4.82 -12.05
N ILE A 110 12.58 5.14 -11.00
CA ILE A 110 13.14 6.48 -10.74
C ILE A 110 14.65 6.29 -10.56
N GLU A 111 15.48 7.01 -11.31
CA GLU A 111 16.95 6.91 -11.22
C GLU A 111 17.48 5.46 -11.24
N ASN A 112 16.96 4.64 -12.15
CA ASN A 112 17.29 3.20 -12.28
C ASN A 112 16.97 2.34 -11.06
N LYS A 113 16.14 2.83 -10.13
CA LYS A 113 15.62 2.07 -9.00
C LYS A 113 14.15 1.75 -9.20
N GLU A 114 13.78 0.51 -8.91
CA GLU A 114 12.40 0.04 -9.03
C GLU A 114 11.58 0.31 -7.77
N TYR A 115 10.34 0.72 -8.01
CA TYR A 115 9.31 1.01 -7.04
C TYR A 115 7.99 0.42 -7.49
N VAL A 116 7.06 0.30 -6.55
CA VAL A 116 5.66 0.00 -6.84
C VAL A 116 4.82 1.26 -6.65
N ALA A 117 4.13 1.68 -7.70
CA ALA A 117 3.20 2.80 -7.67
C ALA A 117 1.77 2.27 -7.55
N LYS A 118 1.11 2.59 -6.45
CA LYS A 118 -0.25 2.12 -6.13
C LYS A 118 -1.27 3.23 -6.43
N LYS A 119 -2.21 2.95 -7.32
CA LYS A 119 -3.29 3.86 -7.73
C LYS A 119 -4.61 3.35 -7.18
N LEU A 120 -5.44 4.23 -6.62
CA LEU A 120 -6.79 3.82 -6.19
C LEU A 120 -7.66 3.42 -7.39
N VAL A 121 -8.41 2.33 -7.22
CA VAL A 121 -9.42 1.86 -8.18
C VAL A 121 -10.78 2.37 -7.76
N ASP A 122 -11.59 2.78 -8.73
CA ASP A 122 -12.98 3.12 -8.48
C ASP A 122 -13.81 1.85 -8.24
N ILE A 123 -14.14 1.60 -6.97
CA ILE A 123 -14.92 0.44 -6.54
C ILE A 123 -16.43 0.74 -6.45
N SER A 124 -16.84 1.98 -6.75
CA SER A 124 -18.21 2.44 -6.50
C SER A 124 -19.28 1.82 -7.43
N ARG A 125 -18.88 0.98 -8.40
CA ARG A 125 -19.76 0.35 -9.40
C ARG A 125 -20.72 1.34 -10.08
N GLY A 126 -20.31 2.60 -10.25
CA GLY A 126 -21.11 3.65 -10.89
C GLY A 126 -21.86 4.58 -9.94
N HIS A 127 -21.70 4.46 -8.62
CA HIS A 127 -22.33 5.36 -7.63
C HIS A 127 -21.53 6.66 -7.37
N GLY A 128 -20.40 6.86 -8.04
CA GLY A 128 -19.65 8.11 -8.03
C GLY A 128 -18.32 7.96 -8.77
N GLN A 129 -17.80 9.02 -9.37
CA GLN A 129 -16.49 8.97 -10.02
C GLN A 129 -15.40 9.32 -9.01
N LEU A 130 -14.43 8.44 -8.82
CA LEU A 130 -13.26 8.72 -7.97
C LEU A 130 -12.48 9.92 -8.54
N THR A 131 -12.51 11.06 -7.85
CA THR A 131 -11.75 12.25 -8.27
C THR A 131 -10.29 12.18 -7.82
N ILE A 132 -9.41 12.93 -8.47
CA ILE A 132 -7.99 13.05 -8.05
C ILE A 132 -7.88 13.63 -6.64
N LYS A 133 -8.81 14.52 -6.24
CA LYS A 133 -8.86 15.09 -4.89
C LYS A 133 -9.17 14.01 -3.85
N ASP A 134 -10.14 13.14 -4.14
CA ASP A 134 -10.49 12.02 -3.26
C ASP A 134 -9.33 11.02 -3.19
N ALA A 135 -8.74 10.67 -4.33
CA ALA A 135 -7.59 9.78 -4.38
C ALA A 135 -6.40 10.35 -3.59
N CYS A 136 -6.16 11.66 -3.69
CA CYS A 136 -5.14 12.36 -2.92
C CYS A 136 -5.40 12.24 -1.41
N LYS A 137 -6.64 12.47 -0.97
CA LYS A 137 -7.01 12.36 0.44
C LYS A 137 -6.73 10.95 0.96
N PHE A 138 -7.24 9.92 0.30
CA PHE A 138 -7.09 8.53 0.76
C PHE A 138 -5.64 8.04 0.74
N LEU A 139 -4.90 8.26 -0.35
CA LEU A 139 -3.51 7.83 -0.43
C LEU A 139 -2.60 8.60 0.55
N THR A 140 -2.91 9.87 0.83
CA THR A 140 -2.21 10.64 1.88
C THR A 140 -2.47 10.03 3.26
N THR A 141 -3.71 9.64 3.56
CA THR A 141 -4.03 8.93 4.81
C THR A 141 -3.24 7.63 4.92
N ASP A 142 -3.15 6.85 3.83
CA ASP A 142 -2.35 5.61 3.81
C ASP A 142 -0.87 5.89 4.09
N LEU A 143 -0.30 6.93 3.47
CA LEU A 143 1.09 7.34 3.72
C LEU A 143 1.31 7.73 5.19
N ILE A 144 0.41 8.54 5.77
CA ILE A 144 0.50 8.94 7.19
C ILE A 144 0.48 7.71 8.08
N CYS A 145 -0.39 6.75 7.82
CA CYS A 145 -0.46 5.53 8.60
C CYS A 145 0.80 4.67 8.48
N LEU A 146 1.36 4.54 7.28
CA LEU A 146 2.62 3.85 7.04
C LEU A 146 3.76 4.48 7.86
N LYS A 147 3.87 5.80 7.84
CA LYS A 147 4.89 6.53 8.60
C LYS A 147 4.69 6.46 10.12
N ARG A 148 3.45 6.53 10.60
CA ARG A 148 3.13 6.29 12.02
C ARG A 148 3.52 4.89 12.46
N MET A 149 3.27 3.88 11.62
CA MET A 149 3.64 2.52 11.94
C MET A 149 5.17 2.36 12.07
N SER A 150 5.94 3.00 11.18
CA SER A 150 7.41 3.04 11.28
C SER A 150 7.91 3.80 12.52
N HIS A 151 7.22 4.86 12.93
CA HIS A 151 7.49 5.54 14.21
C HIS A 151 7.32 4.61 15.41
N PHE A 152 6.19 3.90 15.46
CA PHE A 152 5.93 2.94 16.53
C PHE A 152 6.86 1.74 16.49
N GLU A 153 7.28 1.27 15.30
CA GLU A 153 8.29 0.21 15.16
C GLU A 153 9.57 0.59 15.90
N THR A 154 10.03 1.83 15.73
CA THR A 154 11.23 2.33 16.42
C THR A 154 11.06 2.32 17.94
N LYS A 155 9.90 2.79 18.43
CA LYS A 155 9.58 2.76 19.87
C LYS A 155 9.45 1.34 20.41
N PHE A 156 8.88 0.42 19.62
CA PHE A 156 8.76 -0.98 19.98
C PHE A 156 10.13 -1.65 20.10
N ALA A 157 11.02 -1.43 19.12
CA ALA A 157 12.39 -1.94 19.17
C ALA A 157 13.14 -1.46 20.40
N GLN A 158 12.98 -0.18 20.77
CA GLN A 158 13.55 0.36 22.02
C GLN A 158 13.00 -0.34 23.26
N ARG A 159 11.68 -0.57 23.32
CA ARG A 159 11.04 -1.27 24.44
C ARG A 159 11.53 -2.71 24.58
N VAL A 160 11.62 -3.43 23.47
CA VAL A 160 12.12 -4.81 23.42
C VAL A 160 13.55 -4.90 23.97
N ILE A 161 14.43 -3.97 23.58
CA ILE A 161 15.81 -3.91 24.09
C ILE A 161 15.83 -3.63 25.60
N GLN A 162 15.01 -2.69 26.07
CA GLN A 162 14.92 -2.35 27.50
C GLN A 162 14.44 -3.52 28.36
N GLU A 163 13.52 -4.32 27.84
CA GLU A 163 12.97 -5.48 28.55
C GLU A 163 13.77 -6.77 28.34
N GLY A 164 14.73 -6.79 27.41
CA GLY A 164 15.50 -7.98 27.08
C GLY A 164 14.68 -9.10 26.46
N VAL A 165 13.59 -8.76 25.76
CA VAL A 165 12.68 -9.74 25.14
C VAL A 165 13.24 -10.20 23.79
N ASP A 166 13.24 -11.51 23.55
CA ASP A 166 13.66 -12.07 22.27
C ASP A 166 12.52 -11.99 21.24
N THR A 167 12.69 -11.15 20.22
CA THR A 167 11.69 -10.93 19.15
C THR A 167 12.27 -11.23 17.77
N ALA A 168 11.39 -11.45 16.79
CA ALA A 168 11.81 -11.56 15.40
C ALA A 168 12.04 -10.17 14.80
N ALA A 169 13.11 -10.00 14.02
CA ALA A 169 13.35 -8.73 13.33
C ALA A 169 12.30 -8.49 12.24
N PHE A 170 11.73 -7.29 12.22
CA PHE A 170 10.86 -6.83 11.15
C PHE A 170 11.15 -5.36 10.85
N GLN A 171 10.69 -4.91 9.69
CA GLN A 171 10.77 -3.53 9.26
C GLN A 171 9.43 -3.07 8.68
N VAL A 172 9.01 -1.83 8.88
CA VAL A 172 7.89 -1.24 8.14
C VAL A 172 8.41 -0.72 6.80
N SER A 173 7.66 -0.98 5.71
CA SER A 173 8.05 -0.45 4.40
C SER A 173 8.03 1.08 4.42
N ASP A 174 9.00 1.69 3.74
CA ASP A 174 8.97 3.12 3.48
C ASP A 174 7.99 3.45 2.34
N GLY A 175 7.62 4.72 2.20
CA GLY A 175 6.82 5.21 1.08
C GLY A 175 6.74 6.74 0.98
N PHE A 176 6.23 7.18 -0.17
CA PHE A 176 5.96 8.58 -0.51
C PHE A 176 4.82 8.68 -1.51
N ILE A 177 4.27 9.88 -1.71
CA ILE A 177 3.26 10.13 -2.74
C ILE A 177 3.93 10.76 -3.95
N ILE A 178 3.51 10.39 -5.17
CA ILE A 178 3.81 11.16 -6.37
C ILE A 178 2.54 11.70 -7.00
N LYS A 179 2.63 12.93 -7.49
CA LYS A 179 1.62 13.55 -8.36
C LYS A 179 2.23 13.71 -9.73
N THR A 180 1.63 13.06 -10.72
CA THR A 180 2.07 13.13 -12.12
C THR A 180 1.39 14.28 -12.84
N TYR A 181 2.08 14.85 -13.82
CA TYR A 181 1.61 15.94 -14.66
C TYR A 181 1.82 15.55 -16.12
N TYR A 182 0.86 15.87 -16.99
CA TYR A 182 1.09 15.75 -18.43
C TYR A 182 2.12 16.80 -18.83
N SER A 183 3.23 16.37 -19.43
CA SER A 183 4.05 17.31 -20.19
C SER A 183 3.31 17.56 -21.50
N ASN A 184 2.82 18.79 -21.70
CA ASN A 184 2.12 19.19 -22.93
C ASN A 184 3.14 19.32 -24.08
N VAL A 185 3.82 18.23 -24.45
CA VAL A 185 4.84 18.25 -25.53
C VAL A 185 4.16 18.38 -26.91
N ALA A 186 2.84 18.24 -27.01
CA ALA A 186 2.10 18.35 -28.27
C ALA A 186 1.70 19.79 -28.67
N GLN A 187 1.97 20.82 -27.87
CA GLN A 187 1.64 22.22 -28.22
C GLN A 187 2.84 23.10 -28.62
N VAL A 188 4.06 22.56 -28.70
CA VAL A 188 5.24 23.32 -29.17
C VAL A 188 5.68 22.84 -30.55
N ASN A 189 4.74 22.84 -31.51
CA ASN A 189 5.07 22.93 -32.94
C ASN A 189 4.71 24.33 -33.48
N ALA A 190 4.84 25.36 -32.64
CA ALA A 190 4.91 26.75 -33.06
C ALA A 190 5.95 27.46 -32.20
N GLU A 191 7.05 27.83 -32.86
CA GLU A 191 8.01 28.88 -32.47
C GLU A 191 9.13 28.51 -31.47
N LEU A 192 10.27 28.15 -32.08
CA LEU A 192 11.67 28.51 -31.74
C LEU A 192 12.22 28.21 -30.33
N GLN A 193 13.02 27.14 -30.30
CA GLN A 193 14.34 27.00 -29.67
C GLN A 193 14.67 27.90 -28.47
N ALA A 194 14.42 27.39 -27.27
CA ALA A 194 15.22 27.65 -26.06
C ALA A 194 15.26 26.37 -25.21
N PRO A 195 16.34 26.10 -24.43
CA PRO A 195 16.40 24.94 -23.57
C PRO A 195 15.41 25.11 -22.42
N ILE A 196 14.26 24.44 -22.52
CA ILE A 196 13.19 24.50 -21.53
C ILE A 196 13.66 23.72 -20.31
N SER A 197 14.08 24.44 -19.26
CA SER A 197 14.04 23.89 -17.91
C SER A 197 12.56 23.65 -17.62
N GLU A 198 12.12 22.38 -17.61
CA GLU A 198 10.73 21.98 -17.35
C GLU A 198 10.36 22.26 -15.87
N GLU A 199 10.27 23.54 -15.50
CA GLU A 199 9.62 23.92 -14.27
C GLU A 199 8.12 23.67 -14.42
N VAL A 200 7.61 22.65 -13.74
CA VAL A 200 6.17 22.43 -13.59
C VAL A 200 5.60 23.65 -12.86
N SER A 201 5.02 24.57 -13.64
CA SER A 201 4.35 25.76 -13.13
C SER A 201 3.33 25.39 -12.06
N ALA A 202 3.29 26.15 -10.98
CA ALA A 202 2.43 25.93 -9.81
C ALA A 202 0.92 25.92 -10.13
N THR A 203 0.52 26.23 -11.36
CA THR A 203 -0.86 26.23 -11.85
C THR A 203 -1.27 24.94 -12.56
N CYS A 204 -0.33 24.03 -12.88
CA CYS A 204 -0.66 22.78 -13.56
C CYS A 204 -1.36 21.81 -12.60
N LYS A 205 -2.55 21.31 -12.97
CA LYS A 205 -3.29 20.34 -12.16
C LYS A 205 -2.70 18.93 -12.33
N PRO A 206 -2.55 18.15 -11.24
CA PRO A 206 -2.06 16.78 -11.36
C PRO A 206 -3.07 15.92 -12.12
N THR A 207 -2.55 14.96 -12.89
CA THR A 207 -3.32 14.09 -13.79
C THR A 207 -3.55 12.72 -13.18
N SER A 208 -2.65 12.28 -12.32
CA SER A 208 -2.78 11.07 -11.51
C SER A 208 -1.94 11.18 -10.24
N ILE A 209 -2.33 10.41 -9.22
CA ILE A 209 -1.67 10.34 -7.93
C ILE A 209 -1.45 8.88 -7.52
N TYR A 210 -0.29 8.60 -6.94
CA TYR A 210 0.12 7.25 -6.56
C TYR A 210 0.79 7.27 -5.19
N LEU A 211 0.54 6.22 -4.39
CA LEU A 211 1.37 5.87 -3.24
C LEU A 211 2.50 4.96 -3.72
N VAL A 212 3.73 5.40 -3.52
CA VAL A 212 4.94 4.72 -3.98
C VAL A 212 5.66 4.08 -2.80
N GLU A 213 6.00 2.80 -2.96
CA GLU A 213 6.81 2.04 -2.01
C GLU A 213 7.96 1.36 -2.75
N PRO A 214 9.07 0.98 -2.08
CA PRO A 214 10.14 0.21 -2.71
C PRO A 214 9.63 -1.09 -3.35
N HIS A 215 10.11 -1.42 -4.54
CA HIS A 215 9.79 -2.72 -5.15
C HIS A 215 10.37 -3.85 -4.29
N ARG A 216 9.60 -4.93 -4.17
CA ARG A 216 9.96 -6.10 -3.38
C ARG A 216 10.43 -7.19 -4.31
N VAL A 217 11.48 -7.90 -3.91
CA VAL A 217 12.03 -9.04 -4.68
C VAL A 217 11.00 -10.18 -4.82
N SER A 218 10.07 -10.30 -3.87
CA SER A 218 8.96 -11.26 -3.93
C SER A 218 7.61 -10.55 -3.83
N SER A 219 6.65 -11.01 -4.63
CA SER A 219 5.25 -10.61 -4.60
C SER A 219 4.42 -11.41 -3.60
N ALA A 220 4.96 -12.48 -3.01
CA ALA A 220 4.24 -13.30 -2.04
C ALA A 220 3.99 -12.52 -0.75
N VAL A 221 2.71 -12.40 -0.38
CA VAL A 221 2.31 -11.67 0.83
C VAL A 221 1.80 -12.62 1.90
N LEU A 222 2.41 -12.56 3.08
CA LEU A 222 1.95 -13.21 4.30
C LEU A 222 1.08 -12.25 5.08
N LYS A 223 -0.13 -12.69 5.45
CA LYS A 223 -1.00 -11.94 6.36
C LYS A 223 -0.83 -12.45 7.79
N PHE A 224 -0.49 -11.54 8.70
CA PHE A 224 -0.29 -11.81 10.13
C PHE A 224 -1.55 -11.50 10.94
N SER A 225 -2.24 -10.43 10.58
CA SER A 225 -3.58 -10.12 11.08
C SER A 225 -4.50 -9.79 9.90
N GLY A 226 -5.80 -10.01 10.07
CA GLY A 226 -6.83 -9.56 9.14
C GLY A 226 -7.76 -8.56 9.82
N THR A 227 -8.58 -7.85 9.05
CA THR A 227 -9.52 -6.87 9.59
C THR A 227 -10.65 -7.51 10.42
N LEU A 228 -11.10 -8.70 10.03
CA LEU A 228 -12.27 -9.39 10.60
C LEU A 228 -11.98 -10.85 11.02
N GLY A 229 -10.71 -11.25 11.06
CA GLY A 229 -10.35 -12.63 11.38
C GLY A 229 -8.86 -12.80 11.63
N ILE A 230 -8.53 -13.73 12.52
CA ILE A 230 -7.15 -14.05 12.89
C ILE A 230 -6.85 -15.45 12.36
N ARG A 231 -5.76 -15.58 11.58
CA ARG A 231 -5.12 -16.89 11.42
C ARG A 231 -4.13 -17.02 12.58
N ASN A 232 -4.43 -17.91 13.53
CA ASN A 232 -3.50 -18.18 14.62
C ASN A 232 -2.28 -18.91 14.06
N ARG A 233 -1.17 -18.18 13.96
CA ARG A 233 0.15 -18.73 13.65
C ARG A 233 0.99 -18.72 14.91
N THR A 234 1.71 -19.81 15.14
CA THR A 234 2.53 -20.02 16.33
C THR A 234 4.01 -19.70 16.10
N ASP A 235 4.37 -19.16 14.93
CA ASP A 235 5.75 -18.79 14.64
C ASP A 235 6.16 -17.46 15.32
N LYS A 236 7.46 -17.33 15.61
CA LYS A 236 8.03 -16.19 16.34
C LYS A 236 7.78 -14.85 15.62
N HIS A 237 7.75 -14.82 14.28
CA HIS A 237 7.43 -13.61 13.54
C HIS A 237 5.98 -13.22 13.79
N SER A 238 5.03 -14.13 13.59
CA SER A 238 3.62 -13.86 13.88
C SER A 238 3.37 -13.38 15.32
N ALA A 239 4.02 -14.02 16.30
CA ALA A 239 3.96 -13.58 17.70
C ALA A 239 4.51 -12.16 17.91
N THR A 240 5.65 -11.83 17.28
CA THR A 240 6.26 -10.50 17.36
C THR A 240 5.36 -9.42 16.74
N ILE A 241 4.77 -9.71 15.58
CA ILE A 241 3.89 -8.78 14.87
C ILE A 241 2.61 -8.51 15.67
N MET A 242 2.06 -9.54 16.30
CA MET A 242 0.92 -9.38 17.22
C MET A 242 1.31 -8.57 18.46
N ALA A 243 2.46 -8.86 19.08
CA ALA A 243 2.98 -8.09 20.21
C ALA A 243 3.18 -6.61 19.85
N PHE A 244 3.66 -6.32 18.64
CA PHE A 244 3.77 -4.96 18.12
C PHE A 244 2.39 -4.27 18.03
N SER A 245 1.37 -4.93 17.47
CA SER A 245 0.00 -4.38 17.45
C SER A 245 -0.53 -4.06 18.85
N HIS A 246 -0.28 -4.94 19.84
CA HIS A 246 -0.66 -4.72 21.24
C HIS A 246 0.11 -3.55 21.87
N PHE A 247 1.42 -3.46 21.62
CA PHE A 247 2.24 -2.35 22.07
C PHE A 247 1.73 -1.01 21.54
N VAL A 248 1.29 -0.94 20.28
CA VAL A 248 0.74 0.30 19.71
C VAL A 248 -0.54 0.71 20.43
N LEU A 249 -1.43 -0.24 20.71
CA LEU A 249 -2.65 0.03 21.49
C LEU A 249 -2.32 0.59 22.87
N GLU A 250 -1.41 -0.07 23.60
CA GLU A 250 -1.00 0.34 24.94
C GLU A 250 -0.31 1.71 24.94
N SER A 251 0.72 1.87 24.09
CA SER A 251 1.55 3.08 24.05
C SER A 251 0.83 4.32 23.51
N SER A 252 -0.29 4.13 22.80
CA SER A 252 -1.13 5.22 22.32
C SER A 252 -2.38 5.44 23.16
N ALA A 253 -2.50 4.83 24.35
CA ALA A 253 -3.71 4.88 25.16
C ALA A 253 -4.99 4.54 24.35
N CYS A 254 -4.88 3.52 23.49
CA CYS A 254 -5.92 3.06 22.59
C CYS A 254 -6.37 4.06 21.51
N GLU A 255 -5.57 5.09 21.21
CA GLU A 255 -5.84 6.00 20.08
C GLU A 255 -5.60 5.32 18.73
N TYR A 256 -4.60 4.44 18.66
CA TYR A 256 -4.22 3.75 17.42
C TYR A 256 -4.24 2.24 17.57
N MET A 257 -4.69 1.58 16.51
CA MET A 257 -4.57 0.14 16.33
C MET A 257 -4.20 -0.14 14.88
N PHE A 258 -3.14 -0.90 14.65
CA PHE A 258 -2.83 -1.40 13.32
C PHE A 258 -3.39 -2.82 13.15
N ALA A 259 -4.18 -2.99 12.09
CA ALA A 259 -4.76 -4.25 11.66
C ALA A 259 -4.28 -4.58 10.23
N ASP A 260 -4.73 -5.71 9.69
CA ASP A 260 -4.35 -6.20 8.34
C ASP A 260 -2.84 -6.10 8.09
N LEU A 261 -2.05 -6.48 9.11
CA LEU A 261 -0.60 -6.46 9.03
C LEU A 261 -0.17 -7.58 8.10
N GLN A 262 0.50 -7.21 7.03
CA GLN A 262 0.94 -8.13 5.99
C GLN A 262 2.38 -7.85 5.60
N GLY A 263 3.12 -8.86 5.17
CA GLY A 263 4.54 -8.70 4.85
C GLY A 263 5.10 -9.88 4.10
N MET A 264 6.42 -10.01 4.09
CA MET A 264 7.14 -11.12 3.45
C MET A 264 8.08 -11.76 4.47
N HIS A 265 8.38 -13.05 4.32
CA HIS A 265 9.41 -13.72 5.13
C HIS A 265 10.74 -12.94 5.05
#